data_AF-A0A9D1BR69-F1
#
_entry.id   AF-A0A9D1BR69-F1
#
_cell.length_a   1.000
_cell.length_b   1.000
_cell.length_c   1.000
_cell.angle_alpha   90.00
_cell.angle_beta   90.00
_cell.angle_gamma   90.00
#
_symmetry.space_group_name_H-M   'P 1'
#
loop_
_entity.id
_entity.type
_entity.pdbx_description
1 polymer ?
#
loop_
_entity_poly.entity_id
_entity_poly.type
_entity_poly.pdbx_seq_one_letter_code
_entity_poly.pdbx_strand_id
1 'polypeptide(L)'
;MTSQQIILFSLIGLVLAGLLWGRWRYDLVAFAALVSGVILGVVPSHDAFSGFGHEATVIVALVLVISAGLVRSGAVDLITRLAIDRTRALGTHIALMGIIGGTLSAFMNNVAALALLMPVDMQAARQAERSPSRTLMPLSFATILGGMATLIGTPPNIIIASYRNEALGSPFAMFDFAPVGLACAVAGLAFIAFIGWRLIPERKNQKNPMQDLMAMEDYVAELVVPEGARIIGQKVRDLDEIAEENDCVILGLVRKGQRLPGRARAATIAPSDMLIIQGSADALNALSGALNIKFQGKAGQVAELSSDQTLAEAVIVRDSRLVGRTANQIQMLRAHGVTLIGLSRMGKTIRSRIRRTKLQSGDILLLLGNAASMQNVFSRLGIYPLADRNLNVTRHDKAWGAIAMFAGAIGLGAMGIVPLPIALALTVIGLVIFDILPLRELYDSIEWPVIVLLGSMIPLGAALEDTGGT
;
A
#
# COMPACT_ATOMS: atom_id res chain seq x y z
N MET A 1 -20.67 -33.80 33.22
CA MET A 1 -20.78 -33.20 31.89
C MET A 1 -21.56 -34.15 31.00
N THR A 2 -22.55 -33.66 30.25
CA THR A 2 -23.29 -34.48 29.28
C THR A 2 -22.39 -34.85 28.10
N SER A 3 -22.73 -35.90 27.35
CA SER A 3 -21.98 -36.29 26.15
C SER A 3 -21.92 -35.15 25.13
N GLN A 4 -22.99 -34.36 25.01
CA GLN A 4 -23.05 -33.17 24.15
C GLN A 4 -22.09 -32.07 24.62
N GLN A 5 -22.04 -31.78 25.92
CA GLN A 5 -21.09 -30.81 26.49
C GLN A 5 -19.63 -31.24 26.23
N ILE A 6 -19.29 -32.51 26.44
CA ILE A 6 -17.92 -33.02 26.19
C ILE A 6 -17.53 -32.81 24.73
N ILE A 7 -18.43 -33.10 23.80
CA ILE A 7 -18.20 -32.90 22.36
C ILE A 7 -17.99 -31.41 22.05
N LEU A 8 -18.85 -30.53 22.55
CA LEU A 8 -18.77 -29.08 22.29
C LEU A 8 -17.51 -28.46 22.88
N PHE A 9 -17.16 -28.77 24.14
CA PHE A 9 -15.90 -28.32 24.74
C PHE A 9 -14.68 -28.86 24.00
N SER A 10 -14.73 -30.10 23.52
CA SER A 10 -13.65 -30.67 22.70
C SER A 10 -13.52 -29.96 21.36
N LEU A 11 -14.64 -29.66 20.70
CA LEU A 11 -14.66 -28.91 19.44
C LEU A 11 -14.10 -27.50 19.63
N ILE A 12 -14.54 -26.77 20.66
CA ILE A 12 -14.02 -25.43 20.96
C ILE A 12 -12.52 -25.50 21.31
N GLY A 13 -12.10 -26.49 22.10
CA GLY A 13 -10.69 -26.73 22.40
C GLY A 13 -9.85 -26.97 21.14
N LEU A 14 -10.36 -27.75 20.19
CA LEU A 14 -9.73 -27.98 18.89
C LEU A 14 -9.68 -26.72 18.03
N VAL A 15 -10.74 -25.90 18.03
CA VAL A 15 -10.77 -24.61 17.34
C VAL A 15 -9.69 -23.69 17.91
N LEU A 16 -9.60 -23.55 19.23
CA LEU A 16 -8.59 -22.75 19.91
C LEU A 16 -7.17 -23.26 19.60
N ALA A 17 -6.96 -24.58 19.66
CA ALA A 17 -5.67 -25.18 19.31
C ALA A 17 -5.30 -24.92 17.84
N GLY A 18 -6.27 -25.03 16.92
CA GLY A 18 -6.08 -24.74 15.50
C GLY A 18 -5.74 -23.27 15.23
N LEU A 19 -6.42 -22.35 15.91
CA LEU A 19 -6.15 -20.90 15.85
C LEU A 19 -4.75 -20.57 16.38
N LEU A 20 -4.32 -21.19 17.48
CA LEU A 20 -2.98 -21.01 18.05
C LEU A 20 -1.88 -21.63 17.18
N TRP A 21 -2.16 -22.75 16.52
CA TRP A 21 -1.20 -23.45 15.66
C TRP A 21 -0.90 -22.68 14.36
N GLY A 22 -1.86 -21.89 13.86
CA GLY A 22 -1.66 -20.92 12.78
C GLY A 22 -1.28 -21.48 11.40
N ARG A 23 -1.28 -22.81 11.20
CA ARG A 23 -1.00 -23.40 9.87
C ARG A 23 -2.18 -23.35 8.92
N TRP A 24 -3.40 -23.42 9.45
CA TRP A 24 -4.63 -23.38 8.66
C TRP A 24 -5.26 -22.01 8.81
N ARG A 25 -6.00 -21.58 7.78
CA ARG A 25 -6.73 -20.32 7.86
C ARG A 25 -7.84 -20.46 8.92
N TYR A 26 -8.02 -19.40 9.71
CA TYR A 26 -8.93 -19.40 10.86
C TYR A 26 -10.40 -19.64 10.48
N ASP A 27 -10.81 -19.19 9.30
CA ASP A 27 -12.15 -19.37 8.76
C ASP A 27 -12.44 -20.84 8.45
N LEU A 28 -11.46 -21.55 7.88
CA LEU A 28 -11.56 -22.98 7.63
C LEU A 28 -11.64 -23.78 8.93
N VAL A 29 -10.88 -23.39 9.96
CA VAL A 29 -10.92 -24.05 11.28
C VAL A 29 -12.32 -23.91 11.89
N ALA A 30 -12.89 -22.70 11.88
CA ALA A 30 -14.23 -22.45 12.41
C ALA A 30 -15.32 -23.19 11.62
N PHE A 31 -15.26 -23.16 10.29
CA PHE A 31 -16.23 -23.84 9.44
C PHE A 31 -16.17 -25.37 9.60
N ALA A 32 -14.96 -25.95 9.68
CA ALA A 32 -14.80 -27.37 9.91
C ALA A 32 -15.35 -27.80 11.28
N ALA A 33 -15.21 -26.96 12.31
CA ALA A 33 -15.78 -27.20 13.62
C ALA A 33 -17.31 -27.17 13.60
N LEU A 34 -17.93 -26.22 12.88
CA LEU A 34 -19.38 -26.16 12.71
C LEU A 34 -19.89 -27.43 12.03
N VAL A 35 -19.30 -27.80 10.89
CA VAL A 35 -19.69 -29.02 10.15
C VAL A 35 -19.52 -30.26 11.02
N SER A 36 -18.43 -30.35 11.79
CA SER A 36 -18.21 -31.45 12.74
C SER A 36 -19.28 -31.46 13.84
N GLY A 37 -19.68 -30.30 14.36
CA GLY A 37 -20.75 -30.17 15.34
C GLY A 37 -22.11 -30.65 14.82
N VAL A 38 -22.42 -30.36 13.55
CA VAL A 38 -23.64 -30.84 12.90
C VAL A 38 -23.59 -32.36 12.68
N ILE A 39 -22.47 -32.89 12.20
CA ILE A 39 -22.29 -34.34 11.97
C ILE A 39 -22.39 -35.13 13.29
N LEU A 40 -21.82 -34.58 14.38
CA LEU A 40 -21.88 -35.17 15.71
C LEU A 40 -23.25 -34.98 16.40
N GLY A 41 -24.18 -34.27 15.76
CA GLY A 41 -25.54 -34.05 16.27
C GLY A 41 -25.60 -33.13 17.49
N VAL A 42 -24.56 -32.33 17.75
CA VAL A 42 -24.57 -31.32 18.81
C VAL A 42 -25.11 -29.97 18.35
N VAL A 43 -25.06 -29.70 17.03
CA VAL A 43 -25.71 -28.54 16.41
C VAL A 43 -26.85 -29.05 15.54
N PRO A 44 -28.11 -28.60 15.73
CA PRO A 44 -29.22 -28.95 14.86
C PRO A 44 -28.94 -28.54 13.41
N SER A 45 -29.23 -29.42 12.45
CA SER A 45 -28.90 -29.18 11.04
C SER A 45 -29.65 -27.98 10.43
N HIS A 46 -30.80 -27.61 10.98
CA HIS A 46 -31.57 -26.44 10.53
C HIS A 46 -30.97 -25.12 11.03
N ASP A 47 -30.22 -25.14 12.14
CA ASP A 47 -29.53 -23.98 12.72
C ASP A 47 -28.09 -23.86 12.25
N ALA A 48 -27.56 -24.86 11.53
CA ALA A 48 -26.17 -24.92 11.09
C ALA A 48 -25.69 -23.63 10.39
N PHE A 49 -26.57 -22.94 9.66
CA PHE A 49 -26.24 -21.73 8.92
C PHE A 49 -26.92 -20.45 9.44
N SER A 50 -27.56 -20.50 10.63
CA SER A 50 -28.25 -19.35 11.22
C SER A 50 -27.31 -18.17 11.44
N GLY A 51 -26.04 -18.44 11.77
CA GLY A 51 -25.01 -17.42 11.96
C GLY A 51 -24.71 -16.56 10.72
N PHE A 52 -24.97 -17.05 9.51
CA PHE A 52 -24.76 -16.27 8.28
C PHE A 52 -25.85 -15.22 8.05
N GLY A 53 -27.05 -15.44 8.59
CA GLY A 53 -28.16 -14.46 8.58
C GLY A 53 -28.20 -13.57 9.82
N HIS A 54 -27.32 -13.82 10.79
CA HIS A 54 -27.30 -13.11 12.06
C HIS A 54 -26.91 -11.64 11.90
N GLU A 55 -27.53 -10.76 12.70
CA GLU A 55 -27.39 -9.30 12.61
C GLU A 55 -25.92 -8.87 12.64
N ALA A 56 -25.14 -9.41 13.59
CA ALA A 56 -23.72 -9.11 13.71
C ALA A 56 -22.89 -9.40 12.44
N THR A 57 -23.16 -10.52 11.77
CA THR A 57 -22.48 -10.92 10.53
C THR A 57 -22.78 -9.95 9.40
N VAL A 58 -24.04 -9.52 9.30
CA VAL A 58 -24.49 -8.54 8.30
C VAL A 58 -23.88 -7.16 8.55
N ILE A 59 -23.85 -6.67 9.80
CA ILE A 59 -23.22 -5.39 10.14
C ILE A 59 -21.76 -5.41 9.72
N VAL A 60 -21.01 -6.46 10.06
CA VAL A 60 -19.59 -6.58 9.70
C VAL A 60 -19.39 -6.51 8.18
N ALA A 61 -20.18 -7.24 7.40
CA ALA A 61 -20.11 -7.19 5.94
C ALA A 61 -20.35 -5.77 5.40
N LEU A 62 -21.39 -5.08 5.88
CA LEU A 62 -21.73 -3.72 5.43
C LEU A 62 -20.64 -2.72 5.79
N VAL A 63 -20.06 -2.81 7.00
CA VAL A 63 -18.97 -1.94 7.45
C VAL A 63 -17.73 -2.11 6.59
N LEU A 64 -17.39 -3.34 6.17
CA LEU A 64 -16.27 -3.60 5.27
C LEU A 64 -16.47 -2.93 3.91
N VAL A 65 -17.67 -3.05 3.34
CA VAL A 65 -18.03 -2.38 2.07
C VAL A 65 -17.97 -0.85 2.20
N ILE A 66 -18.52 -0.29 3.27
CA ILE A 66 -18.47 1.15 3.51
C ILE A 66 -17.03 1.64 3.71
N SER A 67 -16.21 0.86 4.43
CA SER A 67 -14.79 1.16 4.61
C SER A 67 -14.09 1.25 3.27
N ALA A 68 -14.30 0.29 2.36
CA ALA A 68 -13.77 0.36 1.00
C ALA A 68 -14.26 1.59 0.21
N GLY A 69 -15.54 1.96 0.37
CA GLY A 69 -16.11 3.17 -0.22
C GLY A 69 -15.42 4.46 0.27
N LEU A 70 -15.17 4.58 1.57
CA LEU A 70 -14.46 5.73 2.18
C LEU A 70 -13.01 5.83 1.72
N VAL A 71 -12.34 4.68 1.57
CA VAL A 71 -10.99 4.62 1.01
C VAL A 71 -10.97 5.14 -0.42
N ARG A 72 -11.86 4.60 -1.25
CA ARG A 72 -11.92 4.91 -2.67
C ARG A 72 -12.33 6.36 -2.96
N SER A 73 -13.21 6.93 -2.12
CA SER A 73 -13.61 8.33 -2.21
C SER A 73 -12.50 9.32 -1.83
N GLY A 74 -11.33 8.85 -1.38
CA GLY A 74 -10.27 9.72 -0.87
C GLY A 74 -10.65 10.43 0.44
N ALA A 75 -11.69 9.97 1.14
CA ALA A 75 -12.07 10.55 2.44
C ALA A 75 -10.95 10.39 3.46
N VAL A 76 -10.26 9.26 3.41
CA VAL A 76 -9.13 8.96 4.27
C VAL A 76 -7.87 9.74 3.86
N ASP A 77 -7.67 10.00 2.56
CA ASP A 77 -6.55 10.80 2.05
C ASP A 77 -6.57 12.25 2.57
N LEU A 78 -7.76 12.82 2.79
CA LEU A 78 -7.90 14.17 3.39
C LEU A 78 -7.31 14.21 4.81
N ILE A 79 -7.43 13.11 5.55
CA ILE A 79 -6.95 13.00 6.93
C ILE A 79 -5.45 12.71 6.96
N THR A 80 -4.92 11.96 5.98
CA THR A 80 -3.50 11.58 5.93
C THR A 80 -2.57 12.67 5.39
N ARG A 81 -3.05 13.60 4.56
CA ARG A 81 -2.25 14.76 4.09
C ARG A 81 -1.75 15.65 5.24
N LEU A 82 -2.46 15.69 6.37
CA LEU A 82 -2.07 16.40 7.60
C LEU A 82 -0.91 15.70 8.35
N ALA A 83 -0.65 14.43 8.03
CA ALA A 83 0.25 13.57 8.77
C ALA A 83 1.71 13.58 8.24
N ILE A 84 1.94 14.03 7.01
CA ILE A 84 3.27 14.03 6.38
C ILE A 84 4.03 15.32 6.73
N ASP A 85 5.00 15.21 7.64
CA ASP A 85 5.94 16.29 7.95
C ASP A 85 7.29 15.70 8.37
N ARG A 86 8.34 16.03 7.58
CA ARG A 86 9.70 15.51 7.77
C ARG A 86 10.39 16.05 9.03
N THR A 87 9.93 17.18 9.56
CA THR A 87 10.57 17.85 10.69
C THR A 87 10.19 17.24 12.04
N ARG A 88 9.17 16.37 12.09
CA ARG A 88 8.62 15.84 13.34
C ARG A 88 9.55 14.82 13.99
N ALA A 89 9.76 14.97 15.29
CA ALA A 89 10.41 13.95 16.12
C ALA A 89 9.64 12.61 16.06
N LEU A 90 10.35 11.49 16.24
CA LEU A 90 9.77 10.15 16.11
C LEU A 90 8.56 9.92 17.04
N GLY A 91 8.67 10.32 18.31
CA GLY A 91 7.56 10.20 19.25
C GLY A 91 6.33 11.00 18.83
N THR A 92 6.52 12.23 18.33
CA THR A 92 5.42 13.08 17.82
C THR A 92 4.75 12.48 16.59
N HIS A 93 5.55 11.92 15.68
CA HIS A 93 5.03 11.22 14.50
C HIS A 93 4.18 10.00 14.89
N ILE A 94 4.68 9.18 15.83
CA ILE A 94 3.95 8.03 16.37
C ILE A 94 2.67 8.46 17.06
N ALA A 95 2.70 9.51 17.87
CA ALA A 95 1.51 10.02 18.56
C ALA A 95 0.45 10.49 17.56
N LEU A 96 0.84 11.26 16.53
CA LEU A 96 -0.09 11.76 15.52
C LEU A 96 -0.67 10.62 14.68
N MET A 97 0.19 9.75 14.15
CA MET A 97 -0.26 8.58 13.38
C MET A 97 -1.12 7.65 14.23
N GLY A 98 -0.81 7.51 15.52
CA GLY A 98 -1.59 6.74 16.46
C GLY A 98 -2.97 7.36 16.73
N ILE A 99 -3.06 8.68 16.88
CA ILE A 99 -4.35 9.38 17.03
C ILE A 99 -5.17 9.22 15.75
N ILE A 100 -4.58 9.49 14.59
CA ILE A 100 -5.28 9.36 13.30
C ILE A 100 -5.75 7.91 13.09
N GLY A 101 -4.86 6.93 13.27
CA GLY A 101 -5.17 5.52 13.12
C GLY A 101 -6.19 5.03 14.12
N GLY A 102 -6.07 5.41 15.39
CA GLY A 102 -7.05 5.07 16.42
C GLY A 102 -8.43 5.67 16.13
N THR A 103 -8.50 6.94 15.73
CA THR A 103 -9.76 7.58 15.37
C THR A 103 -10.38 6.94 14.13
N LEU A 104 -9.61 6.66 13.08
CA LEU A 104 -10.12 5.96 11.91
C LEU A 104 -10.65 4.57 12.30
N SER A 105 -9.87 3.81 13.05
CA SER A 105 -10.22 2.45 13.50
C SER A 105 -11.39 2.40 14.47
N ALA A 106 -11.73 3.51 15.13
CA ALA A 106 -12.96 3.62 15.90
C ALA A 106 -14.22 3.63 15.01
N PHE A 107 -14.09 3.81 13.70
CA PHE A 107 -15.23 3.83 12.77
C PHE A 107 -15.05 2.89 11.57
N MET A 108 -13.89 2.27 11.39
CA MET A 108 -13.63 1.27 10.35
C MET A 108 -12.86 0.09 10.92
N ASN A 109 -12.74 -1.00 10.16
CA ASN A 109 -11.98 -2.15 10.64
C ASN A 109 -10.48 -1.79 10.85
N ASN A 110 -9.85 -2.48 11.80
CA ASN A 110 -8.44 -2.26 12.16
C ASN A 110 -7.44 -2.50 11.01
N VAL A 111 -7.74 -3.46 10.14
CA VAL A 111 -6.90 -3.86 8.99
C VAL A 111 -6.92 -2.78 7.90
N ALA A 112 -8.09 -2.24 7.58
CA ALA A 112 -8.32 -1.16 6.64
C ALA A 112 -7.63 0.12 7.14
N ALA A 113 -7.87 0.51 8.40
CA ALA A 113 -7.21 1.67 9.00
C ALA A 113 -5.67 1.56 8.90
N LEU A 114 -5.11 0.41 9.26
CA LEU A 114 -3.68 0.15 9.16
C LEU A 114 -3.19 0.14 7.71
N ALA A 115 -3.87 -0.56 6.79
CA ALA A 115 -3.50 -0.65 5.39
C ALA A 115 -3.48 0.71 4.69
N LEU A 116 -4.35 1.62 5.10
CA LEU A 116 -4.42 2.98 4.57
C LEU A 116 -3.29 3.87 5.07
N LEU A 117 -2.98 3.76 6.36
CA LEU A 117 -1.94 4.57 6.99
C LEU A 117 -0.54 4.01 6.75
N MET A 118 -0.40 2.72 6.47
CA MET A 118 0.87 2.07 6.19
C MET A 118 1.67 2.75 5.07
N PRO A 119 1.14 3.01 3.85
CA PRO A 119 1.93 3.67 2.80
C PRO A 119 2.35 5.09 3.19
N VAL A 120 1.50 5.83 3.91
CA VAL A 120 1.77 7.20 4.37
C VAL A 120 2.85 7.19 5.45
N ASP A 121 2.73 6.28 6.42
CA ASP A 121 3.70 6.10 7.51
C ASP A 121 5.05 5.61 6.97
N MET A 122 5.04 4.67 6.03
CA MET A 122 6.26 4.22 5.34
C MET A 122 6.91 5.36 4.57
N GLN A 123 6.13 6.20 3.87
CA GLN A 123 6.66 7.34 3.15
C GLN A 123 7.27 8.38 4.11
N ALA A 124 6.58 8.71 5.20
CA ALA A 124 7.08 9.63 6.22
C ALA A 124 8.35 9.09 6.92
N ALA A 125 8.37 7.80 7.26
CA ALA A 125 9.54 7.13 7.83
C ALA A 125 10.73 7.17 6.87
N ARG A 126 10.52 6.88 5.58
CA ARG A 126 11.57 6.98 4.54
C ARG A 126 12.10 8.39 4.38
N GLN A 127 11.22 9.38 4.33
CA GLN A 127 11.62 10.80 4.19
C GLN A 127 12.38 11.33 5.42
N ALA A 128 12.14 10.75 6.60
CA ALA A 128 12.84 11.07 7.84
C ALA A 128 14.07 10.16 8.10
N GLU A 129 14.45 9.31 7.15
CA GLU A 129 15.55 8.33 7.25
C GLU A 129 15.42 7.37 8.46
N ARG A 130 14.19 7.00 8.83
CA ARG A 130 13.87 6.09 9.93
C ARG A 130 13.47 4.71 9.41
N SER A 131 13.76 3.66 10.18
CA SER A 131 13.24 2.33 9.87
C SER A 131 11.71 2.30 9.97
N PRO A 132 10.97 1.88 8.92
CA PRO A 132 9.50 1.81 8.95
C PRO A 132 8.95 0.90 10.06
N SER A 133 9.72 -0.10 10.49
CA SER A 133 9.27 -1.00 11.57
C SER A 133 9.04 -0.26 12.90
N ARG A 134 9.71 0.88 13.12
CA ARG A 134 9.57 1.69 14.34
C ARG A 134 8.27 2.47 14.41
N THR A 135 7.61 2.72 13.29
CA THR A 135 6.39 3.54 13.22
C THR A 135 5.16 2.69 12.89
N LEU A 136 5.33 1.64 12.08
CA LEU A 136 4.25 0.73 11.69
C LEU A 136 3.73 -0.14 12.84
N MET A 137 4.61 -0.63 13.72
CA MET A 137 4.18 -1.42 14.88
C MET A 137 3.36 -0.60 15.88
N PRO A 138 3.80 0.62 16.31
CA PRO A 138 2.97 1.54 17.08
C PRO A 138 1.62 1.84 16.45
N LEU A 139 1.61 2.09 15.13
CA LEU A 139 0.40 2.36 14.38
C LEU A 139 -0.58 1.17 14.44
N SER A 140 -0.10 -0.07 14.29
CA SER A 140 -0.93 -1.26 14.42
C SER A 140 -1.53 -1.42 15.82
N PHE A 141 -0.82 -1.06 16.89
CA PHE A 141 -1.38 -1.08 18.23
C PHE A 141 -2.40 0.04 18.44
N ALA A 142 -2.14 1.21 17.89
CA ALA A 142 -3.05 2.35 17.95
C ALA A 142 -4.39 2.07 17.26
N THR A 143 -4.39 1.42 16.10
CA THR A 143 -5.64 1.03 15.41
C THR A 143 -6.42 0.01 16.24
N ILE A 144 -5.76 -0.99 16.83
CA ILE A 144 -6.42 -1.96 17.73
C ILE A 144 -7.06 -1.25 18.92
N LEU A 145 -6.33 -0.33 19.56
CA LEU A 145 -6.84 0.43 20.71
C LEU A 145 -8.04 1.32 20.34
N GLY A 146 -7.98 1.98 19.18
CA GLY A 146 -9.06 2.82 18.68
C GLY A 146 -10.36 2.06 18.41
N GLY A 147 -10.26 0.85 17.85
CA GLY A 147 -11.42 0.01 17.55
C GLY A 147 -12.22 -0.44 18.78
N MET A 148 -11.68 -0.30 19.98
CA MET A 148 -12.40 -0.62 21.23
C MET A 148 -13.42 0.44 21.63
N ALA A 149 -13.35 1.66 21.07
CA ALA A 149 -14.15 2.79 21.51
C ALA A 149 -15.61 2.77 21.03
N THR A 150 -15.94 2.01 19.98
CA THR A 150 -17.29 2.00 19.41
C THR A 150 -17.77 0.58 19.12
N LEU A 151 -19.09 0.44 18.96
CA LEU A 151 -19.72 -0.81 18.55
C LEU A 151 -19.15 -1.33 17.22
N ILE A 152 -18.92 -0.45 16.24
CA ILE A 152 -18.54 -0.81 14.86
C ILE A 152 -17.03 -1.08 14.71
N GLY A 153 -16.20 -0.53 15.60
CA GLY A 153 -14.75 -0.58 15.47
C GLY A 153 -14.17 -2.00 15.40
N THR A 154 -14.78 -2.97 16.09
CA THR A 154 -14.32 -4.37 16.04
C THR A 154 -15.46 -5.39 16.08
N PRO A 155 -15.31 -6.56 15.41
CA PRO A 155 -16.32 -7.62 15.44
C PRO A 155 -16.71 -8.10 16.86
N PRO A 156 -15.80 -8.25 17.85
CA PRO A 156 -16.17 -8.63 19.21
C PRO A 156 -17.20 -7.70 19.86
N ASN A 157 -17.12 -6.38 19.62
CA ASN A 157 -18.08 -5.42 20.17
C ASN A 157 -19.49 -5.63 19.58
N ILE A 158 -19.56 -5.95 18.28
CA ILE A 158 -20.83 -6.25 17.60
C ILE A 158 -21.42 -7.56 18.15
N ILE A 159 -20.60 -8.60 18.34
CA ILE A 159 -21.03 -9.89 18.88
C ILE A 159 -21.63 -9.71 20.28
N ILE A 160 -20.92 -9.05 21.20
CA ILE A 160 -21.39 -8.90 22.57
C ILE A 160 -22.64 -8.00 22.67
N ALA A 161 -22.77 -7.01 21.79
CA ALA A 161 -23.98 -6.19 21.71
C ALA A 161 -25.20 -6.98 21.24
N SER A 162 -25.01 -7.86 20.24
CA SER A 162 -26.08 -8.76 19.77
C SER A 162 -26.46 -9.75 20.86
N TYR A 163 -25.48 -10.38 21.50
CA TYR A 163 -25.74 -11.31 22.60
C TYR A 163 -26.49 -10.64 23.76
N ARG A 164 -26.10 -9.42 24.15
CA ARG A 164 -26.81 -8.65 25.18
C ARG A 164 -28.27 -8.37 24.79
N ASN A 165 -28.53 -8.08 23.51
CA ASN A 165 -29.88 -7.89 23.01
C ASN A 165 -30.73 -9.15 23.17
N GLU A 166 -30.17 -10.31 22.85
CA GLU A 166 -30.86 -11.61 22.99
C GLU A 166 -31.11 -11.95 24.47
N ALA A 167 -30.11 -11.77 25.32
CA ALA A 167 -30.19 -12.13 26.74
C ALA A 167 -31.04 -11.15 27.59
N LEU A 168 -30.99 -9.84 27.30
CA LEU A 168 -31.57 -8.79 28.14
C LEU A 168 -32.61 -7.92 27.42
N GLY A 169 -32.89 -8.14 26.13
CA GLY A 169 -33.78 -7.31 25.32
C GLY A 169 -33.27 -5.88 25.08
N SER A 170 -32.00 -5.60 25.41
CA SER A 170 -31.39 -4.28 25.24
C SER A 170 -29.98 -4.42 24.65
N PRO A 171 -29.74 -4.00 23.39
CA PRO A 171 -28.39 -4.01 22.82
C PRO A 171 -27.53 -2.93 23.46
N PHE A 172 -26.20 -3.06 23.35
CA PHE A 172 -25.33 -1.90 23.57
C PHE A 172 -25.55 -0.87 22.47
N ALA A 173 -25.66 0.40 22.85
CA ALA A 173 -25.69 1.50 21.91
C ALA A 173 -24.29 1.73 21.30
N MET A 174 -24.24 2.50 20.20
CA MET A 174 -23.03 2.77 19.42
C MET A 174 -21.83 3.22 20.28
N PHE A 175 -22.08 4.03 21.31
CA PHE A 175 -21.06 4.67 22.14
C PHE A 175 -21.02 4.16 23.59
N ASP A 176 -21.72 3.07 23.93
CA ASP A 176 -21.67 2.51 25.29
C ASP A 176 -20.27 2.00 25.66
N PHE A 177 -19.49 1.60 24.66
CA PHE A 177 -18.08 1.21 24.82
C PHE A 177 -17.15 2.41 25.01
N ALA A 178 -17.58 3.63 24.65
CA ALA A 178 -16.71 4.80 24.54
C ALA A 178 -16.03 5.17 25.86
N PRO A 179 -16.68 5.18 27.05
CA PRO A 179 -16.01 5.57 28.29
C PRO A 179 -14.80 4.69 28.62
N VAL A 180 -14.95 3.37 28.49
CA VAL A 180 -13.86 2.40 28.77
C VAL A 180 -12.87 2.37 27.61
N GLY A 181 -13.37 2.30 26.38
CA GLY A 181 -12.56 2.24 25.17
C GLY A 181 -11.69 3.48 24.98
N LEU A 182 -12.22 4.69 25.20
CA LEU A 182 -11.43 5.94 25.17
C LEU A 182 -10.41 5.98 26.30
N ALA A 183 -10.75 5.56 27.52
CA ALA A 183 -9.79 5.53 28.62
C ALA A 183 -8.61 4.59 28.29
N CYS A 184 -8.90 3.38 27.80
CA CYS A 184 -7.87 2.43 27.35
C CYS A 184 -7.09 2.96 26.15
N ALA A 185 -7.75 3.57 25.16
CA ALA A 185 -7.12 4.11 23.98
C ALA A 185 -6.18 5.27 24.31
N VAL A 186 -6.61 6.21 25.16
CA VAL A 186 -5.78 7.35 25.60
C VAL A 186 -4.59 6.84 26.42
N ALA A 187 -4.81 5.94 27.38
CA ALA A 187 -3.72 5.37 28.18
C ALA A 187 -2.71 4.59 27.32
N GLY A 188 -3.20 3.75 26.40
CA GLY A 188 -2.38 2.96 25.49
C GLY A 188 -1.63 3.82 24.47
N LEU A 189 -2.27 4.82 23.87
CA LEU A 189 -1.63 5.78 22.97
C LEU A 189 -0.56 6.60 23.68
N ALA A 190 -0.83 7.06 24.90
CA ALA A 190 0.16 7.74 25.73
C ALA A 190 1.37 6.82 26.00
N PHE A 191 1.12 5.57 26.43
CA PHE A 191 2.19 4.60 26.63
C PHE A 191 3.01 4.39 25.35
N ILE A 192 2.36 4.16 24.21
CA ILE A 192 3.03 3.95 22.92
C ILE A 192 3.87 5.16 22.52
N ALA A 193 3.34 6.38 22.69
CA ALA A 193 4.01 7.62 22.33
C ALA A 193 5.21 7.97 23.22
N PHE A 194 5.15 7.68 24.52
CA PHE A 194 6.21 8.04 25.46
C PHE A 194 7.23 6.93 25.72
N ILE A 195 6.78 5.68 25.83
CA ILE A 195 7.57 4.53 26.31
C ILE A 195 7.62 3.42 25.27
N GLY A 196 6.47 3.00 24.74
CA GLY A 196 6.32 1.78 23.94
C GLY A 196 7.21 1.74 22.71
N TRP A 197 7.39 2.86 22.01
CA TRP A 197 8.27 2.91 20.83
C TRP A 197 9.75 2.62 21.14
N ARG A 198 10.19 2.82 22.39
CA ARG A 198 11.57 2.53 22.82
C ARG A 198 11.83 1.04 22.99
N LEU A 199 10.78 0.25 23.21
CA LEU A 199 10.85 -1.21 23.38
C LEU A 199 10.89 -1.95 22.04
N ILE A 200 10.65 -1.26 20.93
CA ILE A 200 10.55 -1.88 19.61
C ILE A 200 11.95 -2.23 19.11
N PRO A 201 12.25 -3.54 18.89
CA PRO A 201 13.57 -3.95 18.45
C PRO A 201 13.88 -3.35 17.09
N GLU A 202 15.04 -2.72 17.00
CA GLU A 202 15.53 -2.15 15.76
C GLU A 202 16.12 -3.28 14.91
N ARG A 203 15.34 -3.77 13.95
CA ARG A 203 15.92 -4.60 12.89
C ARG A 203 16.77 -3.67 12.03
N LYS A 204 18.07 -3.55 12.35
CA LYS A 204 19.05 -2.89 11.49
C LYS A 204 18.87 -3.43 10.08
N ASN A 205 18.42 -2.55 9.19
CA ASN A 205 18.16 -2.75 7.77
C ASN A 205 18.72 -4.08 7.24
N GLN A 206 17.84 -5.01 6.86
CA GLN A 206 18.07 -5.65 5.57
C GLN A 206 18.14 -4.47 4.59
N LYS A 207 19.36 -4.07 4.21
CA LYS A 207 19.59 -3.06 3.18
C LYS A 207 18.68 -3.45 2.03
N ASN A 208 17.61 -2.69 1.83
CA ASN A 208 16.67 -3.03 0.79
C ASN A 208 17.43 -2.70 -0.50
N PRO A 209 17.83 -3.68 -1.32
CA PRO A 209 18.58 -3.43 -2.55
C PRO A 209 17.84 -2.42 -3.44
N MET A 210 16.51 -2.39 -3.29
CA MET A 210 15.53 -1.49 -3.90
C MET A 210 15.70 -0.02 -3.51
N GLN A 211 16.14 0.30 -2.29
CA GLN A 211 16.39 1.69 -1.87
C GLN A 211 17.72 2.20 -2.44
N ASP A 212 18.75 1.35 -2.52
CA ASP A 212 20.01 1.67 -3.19
C ASP A 212 19.82 1.87 -4.71
N LEU A 213 18.83 1.20 -5.32
CA LEU A 213 18.45 1.41 -6.73
C LEU A 213 17.62 2.68 -6.95
N MET A 214 16.80 3.07 -5.99
CA MET A 214 16.04 4.33 -6.05
C MET A 214 16.87 5.56 -5.67
N ALA A 215 17.90 5.39 -4.82
CA ALA A 215 18.89 6.42 -4.52
C ALA A 215 19.90 6.62 -5.66
N MET A 216 19.76 5.90 -6.79
CA MET A 216 20.32 6.30 -8.08
C MET A 216 19.55 7.53 -8.59
N GLU A 217 19.68 8.65 -7.88
CA GLU A 217 19.35 9.96 -8.45
C GLU A 217 20.45 10.28 -9.46
N ASP A 218 20.29 9.76 -10.68
CA ASP A 218 21.02 10.32 -11.80
C ASP A 218 20.51 11.75 -11.99
N TYR A 219 21.39 12.71 -11.75
CA TYR A 219 21.10 14.11 -11.97
C TYR A 219 21.00 14.35 -13.48
N VAL A 220 19.95 15.07 -13.89
CA VAL A 220 19.89 15.64 -15.24
C VAL A 220 20.45 17.05 -15.15
N ALA A 221 21.58 17.28 -15.82
CA ALA A 221 22.26 18.57 -15.84
C ALA A 221 22.35 19.14 -17.26
N GLU A 222 22.25 20.47 -17.34
CA GLU A 222 22.53 21.23 -18.55
C GLU A 222 23.99 21.70 -18.55
N LEU A 223 24.76 21.18 -19.51
CA LEU A 223 26.17 21.50 -19.69
C LEU A 223 26.35 22.33 -20.96
N VAL A 224 26.88 23.54 -20.81
CA VAL A 224 27.12 24.49 -21.90
C VAL A 224 28.43 24.13 -22.61
N VAL A 225 28.40 24.18 -23.94
CA VAL A 225 29.56 23.98 -24.80
C VAL A 225 30.29 25.33 -24.98
N PRO A 226 31.45 25.57 -24.33
CA PRO A 226 32.21 26.80 -24.51
C PRO A 226 32.83 26.89 -25.91
N GLU A 227 33.19 28.10 -26.35
CA GLU A 227 33.75 28.38 -27.69
C GLU A 227 35.08 27.65 -27.99
N GLY A 228 35.73 27.05 -26.99
CA GLY A 228 36.95 26.23 -27.13
C GLY A 228 36.77 24.73 -26.85
N ALA A 229 35.53 24.21 -26.82
CA ALA A 229 35.28 22.80 -26.54
C ALA A 229 35.72 21.90 -27.71
N ARG A 230 36.39 20.78 -27.40
CA ARG A 230 36.91 19.82 -28.40
C ARG A 230 35.82 19.09 -29.20
N ILE A 231 34.58 19.19 -28.74
CA ILE A 231 33.39 18.56 -29.33
C ILE A 231 32.70 19.41 -30.39
N ILE A 232 33.14 20.66 -30.60
CA ILE A 232 32.59 21.53 -31.64
C ILE A 232 32.84 20.90 -33.02
N GLY A 233 31.80 20.85 -33.86
CA GLY A 233 31.87 20.24 -35.18
C GLY A 233 31.62 18.73 -35.23
N GLN A 234 31.52 18.06 -34.07
CA GLN A 234 31.12 16.64 -33.97
C GLN A 234 29.60 16.50 -33.91
N LYS A 235 29.06 15.32 -34.23
CA LYS A 235 27.63 15.04 -34.02
C LYS A 235 27.40 14.57 -32.59
N VAL A 236 26.23 14.88 -32.03
CA VAL A 236 25.89 14.46 -30.66
C VAL A 236 25.98 12.95 -30.46
N ARG A 237 25.64 12.14 -31.47
CA ARG A 237 25.80 10.67 -31.43
C ARG A 237 27.25 10.20 -31.29
N ASP A 238 28.22 11.00 -31.75
CA ASP A 238 29.63 10.62 -31.73
C ASP A 238 30.19 10.75 -30.30
N LEU A 239 29.48 11.46 -29.41
CA LEU A 239 29.81 11.58 -28.00
C LEU A 239 29.26 10.46 -27.12
N ASP A 240 28.45 9.54 -27.68
CA ASP A 240 27.83 8.46 -26.89
C ASP A 240 28.88 7.55 -26.24
N GLU A 241 29.99 7.26 -26.94
CA GLU A 241 31.05 6.41 -26.42
C GLU A 241 31.75 7.06 -25.22
N ILE A 242 32.07 8.35 -25.33
CA ILE A 242 32.73 9.11 -24.26
C ILE A 242 31.79 9.32 -23.07
N ALA A 243 30.50 9.55 -23.32
CA ALA A 243 29.49 9.64 -22.28
C ALA A 243 29.32 8.30 -21.54
N GLU A 244 29.27 7.18 -22.25
CA GLU A 244 29.21 5.85 -21.64
C GLU A 244 30.46 5.51 -20.83
N GLU A 245 31.65 5.92 -21.27
CA GLU A 245 32.91 5.73 -20.52
C GLU A 245 32.94 6.45 -19.18
N ASN A 246 32.17 7.55 -19.06
CA ASN A 246 32.05 8.35 -17.85
C ASN A 246 30.71 8.10 -17.12
N ASP A 247 30.05 6.95 -17.35
CA ASP A 247 28.77 6.57 -16.73
C ASP A 247 27.67 7.65 -16.87
N CYS A 248 27.62 8.34 -18.02
CA CYS A 248 26.66 9.39 -18.35
C CYS A 248 25.83 9.06 -19.60
N VAL A 249 24.66 9.69 -19.73
CA VAL A 249 23.78 9.56 -20.89
C VAL A 249 23.40 10.92 -21.44
N ILE A 250 23.68 11.17 -22.72
CA ILE A 250 23.24 12.39 -23.40
C ILE A 250 21.78 12.24 -23.84
N LEU A 251 20.88 12.99 -23.19
CA LEU A 251 19.44 13.00 -23.43
C LEU A 251 19.03 13.92 -24.58
N GLY A 252 19.83 14.94 -24.89
CA GLY A 252 19.51 15.87 -25.98
C GLY A 252 20.41 17.09 -26.08
N LEU A 253 20.06 17.95 -27.03
CA LEU A 253 20.74 19.20 -27.37
C LEU A 253 19.71 20.34 -27.35
N VAL A 254 20.06 21.45 -26.71
CA VAL A 254 19.32 22.72 -26.71
C VAL A 254 20.16 23.76 -27.42
N ARG A 255 19.57 24.45 -28.40
CA ARG A 255 20.21 25.51 -29.17
C ARG A 255 19.32 26.75 -29.15
N LYS A 256 19.88 27.90 -28.78
CA LYS A 256 19.14 29.17 -28.67
C LYS A 256 17.87 29.07 -27.80
N GLY A 257 17.95 28.32 -26.69
CA GLY A 257 16.83 28.13 -25.77
C GLY A 257 15.74 27.15 -26.24
N GLN A 258 15.89 26.52 -27.41
CA GLN A 258 14.93 25.52 -27.90
C GLN A 258 15.57 24.13 -27.95
N ARG A 259 14.88 23.15 -27.37
CA ARG A 259 15.26 21.73 -27.46
C ARG A 259 15.05 21.24 -28.89
N LEU A 260 15.94 20.37 -29.38
CA LEU A 260 15.85 19.78 -30.72
C LEU A 260 15.26 18.35 -30.68
N PRO A 261 13.92 18.18 -30.58
CA PRO A 261 13.30 16.87 -30.48
C PRO A 261 13.54 16.03 -31.74
N GLY A 262 13.86 14.75 -31.57
CA GLY A 262 14.02 13.78 -32.66
C GLY A 262 15.23 13.99 -33.60
N ARG A 263 15.87 15.18 -33.57
CA ARG A 263 17.02 15.53 -34.43
C ARG A 263 18.31 15.81 -33.66
N ALA A 264 18.25 15.96 -32.34
CA ALA A 264 19.42 16.25 -31.50
C ALA A 264 20.61 15.32 -31.78
N ARG A 265 20.37 14.02 -31.99
CA ARG A 265 21.45 13.02 -32.17
C ARG A 265 22.24 13.18 -33.48
N ALA A 266 21.60 13.68 -34.53
CA ALA A 266 22.24 13.89 -35.83
C ALA A 266 22.79 15.31 -35.99
N ALA A 267 22.45 16.22 -35.07
CA ALA A 267 22.88 17.60 -35.10
C ALA A 267 24.38 17.71 -34.80
N THR A 268 25.04 18.59 -35.54
CA THR A 268 26.44 18.99 -35.29
C THR A 268 26.47 20.02 -34.17
N ILE A 269 27.33 19.79 -33.18
CA ILE A 269 27.49 20.63 -31.99
C ILE A 269 28.15 21.95 -32.38
N ALA A 270 27.56 23.05 -31.94
CA ALA A 270 28.04 24.41 -32.15
C ALA A 270 28.40 25.07 -30.80
N PRO A 271 29.21 26.14 -30.82
CA PRO A 271 29.45 26.95 -29.64
C PRO A 271 28.14 27.45 -29.01
N SER A 272 28.10 27.54 -27.69
CA SER A 272 26.94 27.97 -26.90
C SER A 272 25.72 27.03 -26.95
N ASP A 273 25.84 25.85 -27.55
CA ASP A 273 24.85 24.79 -27.36
C ASP A 273 24.85 24.29 -25.91
N MET A 274 23.73 23.71 -25.48
CA MET A 274 23.64 23.03 -24.18
C MET A 274 23.30 21.55 -24.40
N LEU A 275 24.09 20.69 -23.77
CA LEU A 275 23.86 19.26 -23.72
C LEU A 275 23.08 18.93 -22.45
N ILE A 276 21.97 18.21 -22.61
CA ILE A 276 21.21 17.65 -21.50
C ILE A 276 21.79 16.28 -21.22
N ILE A 277 22.40 16.09 -20.05
CA ILE A 277 23.12 14.87 -19.69
C ILE A 277 22.59 14.33 -18.36
N GLN A 278 22.36 13.02 -18.30
CA GLN A 278 21.95 12.29 -17.12
C GLN A 278 23.15 11.50 -16.56
N GLY A 279 23.41 11.60 -15.25
CA GLY A 279 24.41 10.79 -14.56
C GLY A 279 24.56 11.21 -13.10
N SER A 280 25.33 10.46 -12.31
CA SER A 280 25.64 10.87 -10.94
C SER A 280 26.45 12.18 -10.90
N ALA A 281 26.47 12.88 -9.76
CA ALA A 281 27.22 14.13 -9.63
C ALA A 281 28.72 13.94 -9.97
N ASP A 282 29.31 12.82 -9.55
CA ASP A 282 30.71 12.47 -9.83
C ASP A 282 30.93 12.17 -11.33
N ALA A 283 30.00 11.45 -11.96
CA ALA A 283 30.02 11.12 -13.37
C ALA A 283 29.90 12.37 -14.27
N LEU A 284 28.99 13.28 -13.93
CA LEU A 284 28.81 14.55 -14.64
C LEU A 284 30.05 15.45 -14.52
N ASN A 285 30.71 15.47 -13.36
CA ASN A 285 31.97 16.19 -13.16
C ASN A 285 33.12 15.59 -14.00
N ALA A 286 33.23 14.26 -14.05
CA ALA A 286 34.22 13.57 -14.88
C ALA A 286 34.01 13.86 -16.37
N LEU A 287 32.77 13.75 -16.86
CA LEU A 287 32.42 14.05 -18.25
C LEU A 287 32.66 15.52 -18.62
N SER A 288 32.34 16.45 -17.70
CA SER A 288 32.62 17.88 -17.85
C SER A 288 34.11 18.13 -18.11
N GLY A 289 34.99 17.47 -17.35
CA GLY A 289 36.44 17.51 -17.53
C GLY A 289 36.92 16.88 -18.84
N ALA A 290 36.37 15.72 -19.22
CA ALA A 290 36.75 15.00 -20.43
C ALA A 290 36.38 15.75 -21.73
N LEU A 291 35.20 16.36 -21.77
CA LEU A 291 34.67 17.06 -22.96
C LEU A 291 34.95 18.57 -22.95
N ASN A 292 35.53 19.10 -21.88
CA ASN A 292 35.75 20.53 -21.64
C ASN A 292 34.45 21.37 -21.79
N ILE A 293 33.37 20.88 -21.18
CA ILE A 293 32.04 21.52 -21.13
C ILE A 293 31.76 22.01 -19.72
N LYS A 294 31.01 23.11 -19.55
CA LYS A 294 30.83 23.78 -18.25
C LYS A 294 29.39 23.70 -17.78
N PHE A 295 29.18 23.52 -16.48
CA PHE A 295 27.86 23.66 -15.87
C PHE A 295 27.34 25.09 -16.05
N GLN A 296 26.06 25.23 -16.40
CA GLN A 296 25.44 26.55 -16.47
C GLN A 296 25.26 27.11 -15.05
N GLY A 297 25.84 28.29 -14.79
CA GLY A 297 25.78 28.93 -13.49
C GLY A 297 24.44 29.62 -13.21
N LYS A 298 23.55 28.91 -12.52
CA LYS A 298 22.72 29.35 -11.38
C LYS A 298 22.15 28.09 -10.73
N ALA A 299 22.28 27.99 -9.41
CA ALA A 299 22.05 26.80 -8.60
C ALA A 299 20.82 25.95 -9.02
N GLY A 300 21.08 24.69 -9.39
CA GLY A 300 20.24 23.56 -8.97
C GLY A 300 18.82 23.46 -9.53
N GLN A 301 18.53 23.94 -10.74
CA GLN A 301 17.29 23.52 -11.41
C GLN A 301 17.53 22.25 -12.24
N VAL A 302 17.41 21.12 -11.54
CA VAL A 302 17.11 19.82 -12.14
C VAL A 302 15.76 19.97 -12.84
N ALA A 303 15.75 19.84 -14.17
CA ALA A 303 14.51 19.88 -14.92
C ALA A 303 13.61 18.73 -14.45
N GLU A 304 12.43 19.07 -13.92
CA GLU A 304 11.39 18.11 -13.57
C GLU A 304 11.12 17.19 -14.76
N LEU A 305 11.01 15.89 -14.47
CA LEU A 305 10.46 14.89 -15.39
C LEU A 305 9.18 15.46 -15.99
N SER A 306 9.15 15.60 -17.31
CA SER A 306 7.92 15.87 -18.06
C SER A 306 6.83 14.92 -17.57
N SER A 307 5.61 15.45 -17.38
CA SER A 307 4.41 14.80 -16.79
C SER A 307 3.98 13.45 -17.36
N ASP A 308 4.65 12.93 -18.40
CA ASP A 308 4.25 11.75 -19.17
C ASP A 308 5.22 10.55 -19.06
N GLN A 309 6.26 10.63 -18.22
CA GLN A 309 7.23 9.55 -18.00
C GLN A 309 7.03 8.89 -16.64
N THR A 310 6.98 7.56 -16.60
CA THR A 310 6.77 6.76 -15.40
C THR A 310 7.90 5.75 -15.20
N LEU A 311 8.23 5.50 -13.93
CA LEU A 311 9.18 4.48 -13.50
C LEU A 311 8.44 3.19 -13.19
N ALA A 312 8.94 2.06 -13.67
CA ALA A 312 8.43 0.75 -13.29
C ALA A 312 9.56 -0.24 -12.99
N GLU A 313 9.29 -1.10 -12.01
CA GLU A 313 10.16 -2.20 -11.63
C GLU A 313 9.64 -3.49 -12.26
N ALA A 314 10.52 -4.25 -12.90
CA ALA A 314 10.15 -5.52 -13.52
C ALA A 314 11.17 -6.62 -13.26
N VAL A 315 10.68 -7.84 -13.02
CA VAL A 315 11.50 -9.05 -12.87
C VAL A 315 11.59 -9.80 -14.20
N ILE A 316 12.80 -10.29 -14.50
CA ILE A 316 13.03 -11.19 -15.62
C ILE A 316 12.69 -12.61 -15.18
N VAL A 317 11.67 -13.21 -15.80
CA VAL A 317 11.33 -14.63 -15.59
C VAL A 317 12.15 -15.54 -16.51
N ARG A 318 12.13 -16.85 -16.22
CA ARG A 318 12.92 -17.86 -16.96
C ARG A 318 12.66 -17.86 -18.47
N ASP A 319 11.41 -17.65 -18.88
CA ASP A 319 10.99 -17.67 -20.29
C ASP A 319 11.09 -16.29 -20.97
N SER A 320 11.68 -15.29 -20.29
CA SER A 320 11.83 -13.95 -20.83
C SER A 320 12.76 -13.93 -22.05
N ARG A 321 12.37 -13.17 -23.07
CA ARG A 321 13.19 -12.94 -24.27
C ARG A 321 14.45 -12.11 -23.97
N LEU A 322 14.56 -11.56 -22.76
CA LEU A 322 15.71 -10.80 -22.29
C LEU A 322 16.86 -11.70 -21.79
N VAL A 323 16.59 -12.96 -21.45
CA VAL A 323 17.59 -13.86 -20.87
C VAL A 323 18.77 -14.05 -21.83
N GLY A 324 19.99 -13.80 -21.34
CA GLY A 324 21.23 -13.92 -22.08
C GLY A 324 21.57 -12.75 -23.01
N ARG A 325 20.70 -11.74 -23.11
CA ARG A 325 20.88 -10.55 -23.95
C ARG A 325 21.25 -9.32 -23.12
N THR A 326 21.80 -8.30 -23.78
CA THR A 326 22.07 -6.99 -23.16
C THR A 326 21.01 -5.97 -23.57
N ALA A 327 20.80 -4.92 -22.77
CA ALA A 327 19.84 -3.86 -23.10
C ALA A 327 20.18 -3.18 -24.45
N ASN A 328 21.46 -3.11 -24.81
CA ASN A 328 21.92 -2.60 -26.11
C ASN A 328 21.54 -3.51 -27.28
N GLN A 329 21.67 -4.83 -27.13
CA GLN A 329 21.29 -5.80 -28.18
C GLN A 329 19.79 -5.78 -28.49
N ILE A 330 18.97 -5.48 -27.46
CA ILE A 330 17.51 -5.44 -27.57
C ILE A 330 17.03 -4.03 -27.97
N GLN A 331 17.94 -3.06 -28.00
CA GLN A 331 17.66 -1.67 -28.34
C GLN A 331 16.47 -1.11 -27.53
N MET A 332 16.43 -1.37 -26.21
CA MET A 332 15.28 -1.03 -25.35
C MET A 332 14.77 0.40 -25.55
N LEU A 333 15.70 1.36 -25.68
CA LEU A 333 15.35 2.76 -25.94
C LEU A 333 14.84 3.01 -27.36
N ARG A 334 15.50 2.47 -28.41
CA ARG A 334 15.14 2.75 -29.82
C ARG A 334 13.91 1.98 -30.29
N ALA A 335 13.80 0.70 -29.93
CA ALA A 335 12.75 -0.20 -30.42
C ALA A 335 11.49 -0.17 -29.56
N HIS A 336 11.64 0.14 -28.26
CA HIS A 336 10.54 0.06 -27.30
C HIS A 336 10.27 1.36 -26.55
N GLY A 337 11.09 2.40 -26.72
CA GLY A 337 10.87 3.69 -26.05
C GLY A 337 11.02 3.61 -24.52
N VAL A 338 11.76 2.62 -24.01
CA VAL A 338 11.98 2.40 -22.57
C VAL A 338 13.47 2.39 -22.27
N THR A 339 13.87 3.15 -21.25
CA THR A 339 15.26 3.23 -20.79
C THR A 339 15.46 2.31 -19.60
N LEU A 340 16.48 1.45 -19.65
CA LEU A 340 16.97 0.72 -18.49
C LEU A 340 17.83 1.66 -17.65
N ILE A 341 17.38 1.95 -16.43
CA ILE A 341 18.07 2.81 -15.46
C ILE A 341 18.94 1.97 -14.54
N GLY A 342 18.41 0.86 -14.03
CA GLY A 342 19.07 0.10 -12.97
C GLY A 342 18.89 -1.41 -13.11
N LEU A 343 19.86 -2.16 -12.59
CA LEU A 343 19.88 -3.62 -12.57
C LEU A 343 20.31 -4.13 -11.19
N SER A 344 19.54 -5.06 -10.64
CA SER A 344 19.85 -5.75 -9.39
C SER A 344 19.78 -7.26 -9.54
N ARG A 345 20.75 -7.94 -8.96
CA ARG A 345 20.89 -9.40 -9.01
C ARG A 345 21.14 -9.93 -7.61
N MET A 346 20.27 -10.83 -7.13
CA MET A 346 20.39 -11.47 -5.81
C MET A 346 20.61 -10.45 -4.67
N GLY A 347 19.93 -9.31 -4.78
CA GLY A 347 20.04 -8.21 -3.81
C GLY A 347 21.35 -7.41 -3.86
N LYS A 348 22.20 -7.62 -4.86
CA LYS A 348 23.36 -6.77 -5.15
C LYS A 348 23.07 -5.89 -6.36
N THR A 349 23.16 -4.58 -6.16
CA THR A 349 23.02 -3.58 -7.22
C THR A 349 24.26 -3.58 -8.11
N ILE A 350 24.05 -3.73 -9.42
CA ILE A 350 25.12 -3.69 -10.41
C ILE A 350 25.29 -2.22 -10.84
N ARG A 351 26.43 -1.62 -10.46
CA ARG A 351 26.64 -0.16 -10.55
C ARG A 351 27.33 0.31 -11.83
N SER A 352 27.93 -0.58 -12.61
CA SER A 352 28.70 -0.21 -13.80
C SER A 352 28.26 -1.01 -15.02
N ARG A 353 28.29 -0.36 -16.19
CA ARG A 353 28.05 -0.98 -17.51
C ARG A 353 26.73 -1.74 -17.62
N ILE A 354 25.68 -1.26 -16.96
CA ILE A 354 24.33 -1.90 -16.87
C ILE A 354 23.80 -2.31 -18.25
N ARG A 355 24.01 -1.48 -19.28
CA ARG A 355 23.54 -1.72 -20.65
C ARG A 355 24.28 -2.83 -21.40
N ARG A 356 25.50 -3.17 -20.97
CA ARG A 356 26.36 -4.22 -21.54
C ARG A 356 26.36 -5.51 -20.70
N THR A 357 25.80 -5.46 -19.50
CA THR A 357 25.60 -6.63 -18.67
C THR A 357 24.57 -7.57 -19.30
N LYS A 358 24.90 -8.86 -19.37
CA LYS A 358 23.95 -9.89 -19.80
C LYS A 358 22.89 -10.09 -18.73
N LEU A 359 21.64 -9.91 -19.14
CA LEU A 359 20.46 -10.09 -18.30
C LEU A 359 20.22 -11.58 -18.02
N GLN A 360 19.83 -11.90 -16.79
CA GLN A 360 19.58 -13.27 -16.31
C GLN A 360 18.19 -13.38 -15.71
N SER A 361 17.66 -14.61 -15.66
CA SER A 361 16.43 -14.89 -14.91
C SER A 361 16.63 -14.53 -13.44
N GLY A 362 15.65 -13.86 -12.86
CA GLY A 362 15.68 -13.36 -11.49
C GLY A 362 16.35 -11.99 -11.32
N ASP A 363 16.85 -11.38 -12.40
CA ASP A 363 17.28 -9.98 -12.37
C ASP A 363 16.07 -9.06 -12.20
N ILE A 364 16.25 -8.00 -11.41
CA ILE A 364 15.28 -6.92 -11.22
C ILE A 364 15.76 -5.71 -12.02
N LEU A 365 14.89 -5.20 -12.89
CA LEU A 365 15.12 -4.06 -13.76
C LEU A 365 14.35 -2.84 -13.26
N LEU A 366 15.00 -1.68 -13.31
CA LEU A 366 14.35 -0.38 -13.16
C LEU A 366 14.25 0.27 -14.53
N LEU A 367 13.02 0.52 -14.98
CA LEU A 367 12.70 1.00 -16.32
C LEU A 367 12.04 2.38 -16.26
N LEU A 368 12.37 3.26 -17.21
CA LEU A 368 11.73 4.55 -17.42
C LEU A 368 11.15 4.64 -18.83
N GLY A 369 9.87 4.97 -18.92
CA GLY A 369 9.18 5.16 -20.19
C GLY A 369 7.77 5.68 -19.96
N ASN A 370 7.00 5.89 -21.03
CA ASN A 370 5.57 6.16 -20.88
C ASN A 370 4.79 4.85 -20.59
N ALA A 371 3.58 4.96 -20.03
CA ALA A 371 2.78 3.81 -19.61
C ALA A 371 2.48 2.81 -20.75
N ALA A 372 2.16 3.31 -21.95
CA ALA A 372 1.85 2.48 -23.12
C ALA A 372 3.06 1.66 -23.59
N SER A 373 4.25 2.27 -23.60
CA SER A 373 5.51 1.61 -23.94
C SER A 373 5.90 0.56 -22.91
N MET A 374 5.71 0.83 -21.61
CA MET A 374 6.02 -0.14 -20.56
C MET A 374 5.14 -1.39 -20.65
N GLN A 375 3.84 -1.23 -20.87
CA GLN A 375 2.91 -2.35 -21.01
C GLN A 375 3.23 -3.21 -22.25
N ASN A 376 3.70 -2.56 -23.32
CA ASN A 376 4.19 -3.23 -24.53
C ASN A 376 5.48 -4.03 -24.27
N VAL A 377 6.40 -3.49 -23.46
CA VAL A 377 7.63 -4.19 -23.04
C VAL A 377 7.30 -5.40 -22.16
N PHE A 378 6.39 -5.26 -21.20
CA PHE A 378 6.01 -6.36 -20.30
C PHE A 378 5.44 -7.55 -21.07
N SER A 379 4.48 -7.27 -21.97
CA SER A 379 3.84 -8.30 -22.79
C SER A 379 4.78 -8.91 -23.86
N ARG A 380 5.58 -8.11 -24.56
CA ARG A 380 6.41 -8.60 -25.67
C ARG A 380 7.74 -9.22 -25.27
N LEU A 381 8.35 -8.75 -24.18
CA LEU A 381 9.67 -9.21 -23.73
C LEU A 381 9.59 -10.24 -22.59
N GLY A 382 8.38 -10.50 -22.08
CA GLY A 382 8.13 -11.51 -21.05
C GLY A 382 8.79 -11.14 -19.73
N ILE A 383 8.62 -9.89 -19.30
CA ILE A 383 9.03 -9.42 -17.97
C ILE A 383 7.80 -8.99 -17.20
N TYR A 384 7.81 -9.19 -15.89
CA TYR A 384 6.63 -8.95 -15.06
C TYR A 384 6.88 -7.80 -14.09
N PRO A 385 5.95 -6.84 -13.95
CA PRO A 385 6.10 -5.78 -12.98
C PRO A 385 6.13 -6.36 -11.56
N LEU A 386 7.08 -5.91 -10.73
CA LEU A 386 7.21 -6.32 -9.31
C LEU A 386 6.24 -5.56 -8.40
N ALA A 387 5.89 -4.35 -8.80
CA ALA A 387 4.90 -3.53 -8.12
C ALA A 387 3.99 -2.93 -9.19
N ASP A 388 2.78 -3.48 -9.32
CA ASP A 388 1.65 -2.62 -9.66
C ASP A 388 1.54 -1.67 -8.47
N ARG A 389 2.09 -0.46 -8.63
CA ARG A 389 1.52 0.64 -7.86
C ARG A 389 0.13 0.79 -8.43
N ASN A 390 -0.83 0.08 -7.83
CA ASN A 390 -2.23 0.43 -7.87
C ASN A 390 -2.31 1.86 -7.33
N LEU A 391 -2.03 2.83 -8.20
CA LEU A 391 -2.56 4.15 -8.12
C LEU A 391 -4.05 3.95 -8.36
N ASN A 392 -4.74 3.42 -7.34
CA ASN A 392 -6.17 3.58 -7.26
C ASN A 392 -6.37 5.08 -7.37
N VAL A 393 -6.98 5.51 -8.47
CA VAL A 393 -7.27 6.92 -8.71
C VAL A 393 -8.29 7.31 -7.66
N THR A 394 -7.81 7.79 -6.51
CA THR A 394 -8.67 8.21 -5.42
C THR A 394 -9.42 9.45 -5.88
N ARG A 395 -10.74 9.32 -5.90
CA ARG A 395 -11.66 10.36 -6.39
C ARG A 395 -11.95 11.34 -5.27
N HIS A 396 -11.03 12.27 -5.06
CA HIS A 396 -11.10 13.27 -3.98
C HIS A 396 -12.37 14.15 -4.06
N ASP A 397 -12.97 14.27 -5.24
CA ASP A 397 -14.23 14.98 -5.48
C ASP A 397 -15.43 14.37 -4.76
N LYS A 398 -15.37 13.05 -4.46
CA LYS A 398 -16.48 12.33 -3.80
C LYS A 398 -16.26 12.09 -2.31
N ALA A 399 -15.15 12.56 -1.74
CA ALA A 399 -14.76 12.35 -0.34
C ALA A 399 -15.85 12.78 0.65
N TRP A 400 -16.32 14.02 0.53
CA TRP A 400 -17.32 14.59 1.42
C TRP A 400 -18.68 13.89 1.32
N GLY A 401 -19.06 13.43 0.12
CA GLY A 401 -20.29 12.65 -0.07
C GLY A 401 -20.25 11.32 0.68
N ALA A 402 -19.13 10.59 0.59
CA ALA A 402 -18.96 9.33 1.33
C ALA A 402 -18.96 9.55 2.85
N ILE A 403 -18.24 10.57 3.34
CA ILE A 403 -18.19 10.93 4.76
C ILE A 403 -19.60 11.27 5.27
N ALA A 404 -20.35 12.12 4.54
CA ALA A 404 -21.67 12.55 4.95
C ALA A 404 -22.67 11.38 5.02
N MET A 405 -22.66 10.48 4.03
CA MET A 405 -23.54 9.29 4.06
C MET A 405 -23.20 8.34 5.20
N PHE A 406 -21.91 8.16 5.50
CA PHE A 406 -21.50 7.28 6.58
C PHE A 406 -21.80 7.90 7.96
N ALA A 407 -21.46 9.18 8.16
CA ALA A 407 -21.79 9.92 9.38
C ALA A 407 -23.31 9.98 9.59
N GLY A 408 -24.09 10.13 8.50
CA GLY A 408 -25.54 10.06 8.52
C GLY A 408 -26.07 8.72 9.03
N ALA A 409 -25.54 7.60 8.54
CA ALA A 409 -25.94 6.28 9.03
C ALA A 409 -25.57 6.03 10.49
N ILE A 410 -24.37 6.44 10.92
CA ILE A 410 -23.98 6.38 12.33
C ILE A 410 -24.93 7.24 13.18
N GLY A 411 -25.25 8.45 12.75
CA GLY A 411 -26.17 9.35 13.46
C GLY A 411 -27.57 8.76 13.59
N LEU A 412 -28.12 8.23 12.50
CA LEU A 412 -29.44 7.58 12.49
C LEU A 412 -29.49 6.34 13.38
N GLY A 413 -28.44 5.51 13.34
CA GLY A 413 -28.33 4.31 14.18
C GLY A 413 -28.12 4.66 15.65
N ALA A 414 -27.29 5.67 15.96
CA ALA A 414 -27.02 6.10 17.33
C ALA A 414 -28.25 6.75 18.00
N MET A 415 -29.08 7.47 17.23
CA MET A 415 -30.34 8.05 17.71
C MET A 415 -31.47 7.01 17.82
N GLY A 416 -31.26 5.77 17.38
CA GLY A 416 -32.27 4.71 17.40
C GLY A 416 -33.44 4.94 16.44
N ILE A 417 -33.29 5.80 15.44
CA ILE A 417 -34.36 6.12 14.48
C ILE A 417 -34.61 4.92 13.54
N VAL A 418 -33.53 4.25 13.14
CA VAL A 418 -33.55 3.06 12.28
C VAL A 418 -32.53 2.05 12.83
N PRO A 419 -32.79 0.72 12.78
CA PRO A 419 -31.79 -0.28 13.12
C PRO A 419 -30.48 -0.07 12.36
N LEU A 420 -29.35 -0.18 13.06
CA LEU A 420 -28.02 0.07 12.51
C LEU A 420 -27.73 -0.72 11.22
N PRO A 421 -28.07 -2.03 11.09
CA PRO A 421 -27.85 -2.76 9.84
C PRO A 421 -28.56 -2.13 8.65
N ILE A 422 -29.79 -1.62 8.85
CA ILE A 422 -30.58 -1.00 7.78
C ILE A 422 -29.98 0.36 7.40
N ALA A 423 -29.56 1.17 8.38
CA ALA A 423 -28.88 2.43 8.12
C ALA A 423 -27.59 2.22 7.29
N LEU A 424 -26.78 1.22 7.65
CA LEU A 424 -25.56 0.87 6.92
C LEU A 424 -25.87 0.31 5.51
N ALA A 425 -26.92 -0.50 5.36
CA ALA A 425 -27.34 -1.01 4.06
C ALA A 425 -27.76 0.12 3.11
N LEU A 426 -28.49 1.12 3.61
CA LEU A 426 -28.84 2.33 2.86
C LEU A 426 -27.57 3.11 2.43
N THR A 427 -26.56 3.20 3.30
CA THR A 427 -25.27 3.81 2.93
C THR A 427 -24.58 3.05 1.81
N VAL A 428 -24.53 1.71 1.87
CA VAL A 428 -23.94 0.89 0.79
C VAL A 428 -24.66 1.14 -0.54
N ILE A 429 -26.00 1.16 -0.53
CA ILE A 429 -26.80 1.47 -1.72
C ILE A 429 -26.46 2.87 -2.24
N GLY A 430 -26.37 3.86 -1.35
CA GLY A 430 -25.97 5.23 -1.69
C GLY A 430 -24.57 5.28 -2.34
N LEU A 431 -23.59 4.60 -1.76
CA LEU A 431 -22.22 4.52 -2.30
C LEU A 431 -22.19 3.97 -3.73
N VAL A 432 -23.06 3.02 -4.05
CA VAL A 432 -23.19 2.47 -5.41
C VAL A 432 -23.92 3.45 -6.34
N ILE A 433 -25.05 4.02 -5.91
CA ILE A 433 -25.84 4.96 -6.72
C ILE A 433 -25.04 6.21 -7.09
N PHE A 434 -24.25 6.76 -6.15
CA PHE A 434 -23.41 7.93 -6.40
C PHE A 434 -22.07 7.58 -7.09
N ASP A 435 -21.89 6.34 -7.54
CA ASP A 435 -20.68 5.85 -8.22
C ASP A 435 -19.40 6.12 -7.40
N ILE A 436 -19.50 6.00 -6.07
CA ILE A 436 -18.37 6.07 -5.15
C ILE A 436 -17.69 4.70 -5.11
N LEU A 437 -18.49 3.63 -4.97
CA LEU A 437 -18.05 2.25 -5.04
C LEU A 437 -18.80 1.54 -6.20
N PRO A 438 -18.12 1.12 -7.28
CA PRO A 438 -18.76 0.46 -8.40
C PRO A 438 -19.23 -0.92 -7.96
N LEU A 439 -20.39 -1.33 -8.47
CA LEU A 439 -21.03 -2.61 -8.13
C LEU A 439 -20.11 -3.82 -8.32
N ARG A 440 -19.18 -3.76 -9.27
CA ARG A 440 -18.22 -4.83 -9.57
C ARG A 440 -17.25 -5.11 -8.42
N GLU A 441 -16.86 -4.07 -7.67
CA GLU A 441 -15.88 -4.17 -6.57
C GLU A 441 -16.56 -4.32 -5.20
N LEU A 442 -17.89 -4.26 -5.15
CA LEU A 442 -18.65 -4.34 -3.91
C LEU A 442 -18.40 -5.66 -3.17
N TYR A 443 -18.40 -6.78 -3.88
CA TYR A 443 -18.15 -8.11 -3.30
C TYR A 443 -16.67 -8.41 -3.07
N ASP A 444 -15.78 -7.77 -3.83
CA ASP A 444 -14.32 -7.88 -3.65
C ASP A 444 -13.87 -7.17 -2.36
N SER A 445 -14.67 -6.20 -1.89
CA SER A 445 -14.41 -5.44 -0.66
C SER A 445 -14.73 -6.22 0.62
N ILE A 446 -15.41 -7.37 0.52
CA ILE A 446 -15.81 -8.17 1.68
C ILE A 446 -14.69 -9.13 2.05
N GLU A 447 -14.23 -9.05 3.30
CA GLU A 447 -13.35 -10.05 3.90
C GLU A 447 -14.14 -11.33 4.25
N TRP A 448 -14.39 -12.15 3.22
CA TRP A 448 -15.09 -13.44 3.36
C TRP A 448 -14.60 -14.34 4.51
N PRO A 449 -13.29 -14.42 4.84
CA PRO A 449 -12.84 -15.21 5.98
C PRO A 449 -13.46 -14.77 7.31
N VAL A 450 -13.65 -13.46 7.52
CA VAL A 450 -14.28 -12.92 8.73
C VAL A 450 -15.76 -13.30 8.77
N ILE A 451 -16.45 -13.22 7.63
CA ILE A 451 -17.87 -13.61 7.51
C ILE A 451 -18.07 -15.09 7.80
N VAL A 452 -17.21 -15.96 7.25
CA VAL A 452 -17.25 -17.40 7.47
C VAL A 452 -16.95 -17.74 8.94
N LEU A 453 -15.98 -17.05 9.56
CA LEU A 453 -15.68 -17.20 10.98
C LEU A 453 -16.90 -16.87 11.85
N LEU A 454 -17.49 -15.68 11.68
CA LEU A 454 -18.66 -15.25 12.45
C LEU A 454 -19.85 -16.19 12.22
N GLY A 455 -20.16 -16.48 10.95
CA GLY A 455 -21.26 -17.35 10.58
C GLY A 455 -21.14 -18.77 11.11
N SER A 456 -19.91 -19.26 11.29
CA SER A 456 -19.66 -20.60 11.85
C SER A 456 -19.64 -20.64 13.37
N MET A 457 -19.15 -19.57 14.02
CA MET A 457 -18.99 -19.53 15.48
C MET A 457 -20.31 -19.25 16.22
N ILE A 458 -21.24 -18.51 15.61
CA ILE A 458 -22.52 -18.17 16.26
C ILE A 458 -23.36 -19.43 16.57
N PRO A 459 -23.63 -20.36 15.63
CA PRO A 459 -24.39 -21.58 15.94
C PRO A 459 -23.67 -22.51 16.92
N LEU A 460 -22.33 -22.56 16.86
CA LEU A 460 -21.49 -23.30 17.80
C LEU A 460 -21.61 -22.73 19.22
N GLY A 461 -21.70 -21.41 19.36
CA GLY A 461 -21.95 -20.73 20.63
C GLY A 461 -23.35 -21.03 21.17
N ALA A 462 -24.38 -20.91 20.33
CA ALA A 462 -25.75 -21.23 20.70
C ALA A 462 -25.91 -22.68 21.19
N ALA A 463 -25.29 -23.65 20.49
CA ALA A 463 -25.30 -25.05 20.94
C ALA A 463 -24.61 -25.27 22.30
N LEU A 464 -23.59 -24.47 22.63
CA LEU A 464 -22.95 -24.52 23.95
C LEU A 464 -23.88 -24.00 25.05
N GLU A 465 -24.65 -22.95 24.76
CA GLU A 465 -25.64 -22.38 25.67
C GLU A 465 -26.83 -23.33 25.89
N ASP A 466 -27.40 -23.87 24.81
CA ASP A 466 -28.53 -24.81 24.86
C ASP A 466 -28.22 -26.08 25.67
N THR A 467 -26.96 -26.53 25.64
CA THR A 467 -26.51 -27.69 26.40
C THR A 467 -26.14 -27.38 27.85
N GLY A 468 -26.32 -26.13 28.30
CA GLY A 468 -26.00 -25.66 29.66
C GLY A 468 -24.51 -25.65 29.96
N GLY A 469 -23.68 -25.46 28.93
CA GLY A 469 -22.23 -25.34 29.06
C GLY A 469 -21.76 -23.95 29.53
N THR A 470 -22.62 -22.95 29.46
CA THR A 470 -22.37 -21.55 29.84
C THR A 470 -23.57 -20.92 30.53
#